data_AF-A0A0F3RT06-F1
#
_entry.id   AF-A0A0F3RT06-F1
#
_cell.length_a   1.000
_cell.length_b   1.000
_cell.length_c   1.000
_cell.angle_alpha   90.00
_cell.angle_beta   90.00
_cell.angle_gamma   90.00
#
_symmetry.space_group_name_H-M   'P 1'
#
loop_
_entity.id
_entity.type
_entity.pdbx_description
1 polymer ?
#
loop_
_entity_poly.entity_id
_entity_poly.type
_entity_poly.pdbx_seq_one_letter_code
_entity_poly.pdbx_strand_id
1 'polypeptide(L)' 'MSSADFDVKIKLIILVSIGILVLLGILLGLLHRDRHFSKYLVGPLGVIVVLVAILESLLTIHQ' A
#
# COMPACT_ATOMS: atom_id res chain seq x y z
N MET A 1 11.78 3.65 22.17
CA MET A 1 10.61 2.81 21.80
C MET A 1 10.44 1.63 22.77
N SER A 2 9.22 1.37 23.27
CA SER A 2 8.94 0.13 24.02
C SER A 2 8.91 -1.07 23.06
N SER A 3 9.16 -2.29 23.54
CA SER A 3 9.05 -3.52 22.73
C SER A 3 7.69 -3.63 22.02
N ALA A 4 6.62 -3.18 22.69
CA ALA A 4 5.27 -3.14 22.13
C ALA A 4 5.14 -2.19 20.92
N ASP A 5 5.77 -1.02 20.97
CA ASP A 5 5.69 -0.03 19.89
C ASP A 5 6.43 -0.52 18.62
N PHE A 6 7.54 -1.23 18.82
CA PHE A 6 8.30 -1.84 17.73
C PHE A 6 7.51 -2.97 17.05
N ASP A 7 6.87 -3.84 17.84
CA ASP A 7 6.03 -4.93 17.32
C ASP A 7 4.84 -4.39 16.49
N VAL A 8 4.17 -3.34 16.98
CA VAL A 8 3.08 -2.66 16.24
C VAL A 8 3.60 -2.06 14.94
N LYS A 9 4.76 -1.39 14.98
CA LYS A 9 5.37 -0.78 13.79
C LYS A 9 5.65 -1.80 12.69
N ILE A 10 6.24 -2.94 13.03
CA ILE A 10 6.50 -4.03 12.07
C ILE A 10 5.19 -4.57 11.50
N LYS A 11 4.18 -4.82 12.34
CA LYS A 11 2.87 -5.31 11.88
C LYS A 11 2.23 -4.34 10.88
N LEU A 12 2.32 -3.04 11.13
CA LEU A 12 1.80 -2.01 10.21
C LEU A 12 2.56 -1.97 8.89
N ILE A 13 3.90 -2.07 8.92
CA ILE A 13 4.72 -2.14 7.69
C ILE A 13 4.31 -3.34 6.84
N ILE A 14 4.15 -4.52 7.46
CA ILE A 14 3.73 -5.74 6.76
C ILE A 14 2.34 -5.55 6.16
N LEU A 15 1.38 -5.06 6.95
CA LEU A 15 -0.01 -4.87 6.50
C LEU A 15 -0.11 -3.91 5.31
N VAL A 16 0.56 -2.75 5.40
CA VAL A 16 0.59 -1.75 4.33
C VAL A 16 1.26 -2.31 3.07
N SER A 17 2.38 -3.02 3.22
CA SER A 17 3.09 -3.64 2.09
C SER A 17 2.22 -4.67 1.36
N ILE A 18 1.53 -5.54 2.10
CA ILE A 18 0.60 -6.52 1.52
C ILE A 18 -0.56 -5.81 0.82
N GLY A 19 -1.13 -4.76 1.43
CA GLY A 19 -2.18 -3.95 0.82
C GLY A 19 -1.78 -3.37 -0.53
N ILE A 20 -0.56 -2.82 -0.63
CA ILE A 20 0.00 -2.29 -1.89
C ILE A 20 0.12 -3.41 -2.95
N LEU A 21 0.67 -4.57 -2.57
CA LEU A 21 0.85 -5.70 -3.49
C LEU A 21 -0.49 -6.24 -4.03
N VAL A 22 -1.50 -6.34 -3.17
CA VAL A 22 -2.85 -6.79 -3.57
C VAL A 22 -3.48 -5.79 -4.54
N LEU A 23 -3.40 -4.49 -4.24
CA LEU A 23 -3.95 -3.46 -5.10
C LEU A 23 -3.23 -3.41 -6.46
N LEU A 24 -1.90 -3.58 -6.47
CA LEU A 24 -1.12 -3.72 -7.70
C LEU A 24 -1.56 -4.94 -8.52
N GLY A 25 -1.78 -6.09 -7.87
CA GLY A 25 -2.28 -7.29 -8.53
C GLY A 25 -3.66 -7.09 -9.16
N ILE A 26 -4.57 -6.43 -8.44
CA ILE A 26 -5.90 -6.05 -8.95
C ILE A 26 -5.76 -5.11 -10.15
N LEU A 27 -4.91 -4.08 -10.05
CA LEU A 27 -4.69 -3.10 -11.11
C LEU A 27 -4.12 -3.76 -12.38
N LEU A 28 -3.10 -4.61 -12.23
CA LEU A 28 -2.48 -5.36 -13.31
C LEU A 28 -3.46 -6.35 -13.97
N GLY A 29 -4.27 -7.04 -13.16
CA GLY A 29 -5.29 -7.97 -13.65
C GLY A 29 -6.38 -7.26 -14.45
N LEU A 30 -6.88 -6.12 -13.96
CA LEU A 30 -7.84 -5.28 -14.67
C LEU A 30 -7.23 -4.70 -15.95
N LEU A 31 -6.00 -4.20 -15.88
CA LEU A 31 -5.31 -3.64 -17.04
C LEU A 31 -5.08 -4.71 -18.13
N HIS A 32 -4.73 -5.93 -17.75
CA HIS A 32 -4.61 -7.06 -18.68
C HIS A 32 -5.95 -7.43 -19.31
N ARG A 33 -7.02 -7.41 -18.52
CA ARG A 33 -8.35 -7.86 -18.96
C ARG A 33 -9.04 -6.86 -19.88
N ASP A 34 -8.97 -5.57 -19.56
CA ASP A 34 -9.73 -4.55 -20.31
C ASP A 34 -8.85 -3.79 -21.32
N ARG A 35 -7.51 -3.87 -21.26
CA ARG A 35 -6.50 -3.13 -22.06
C ARG A 35 -6.69 -1.61 -22.18
N HIS A 36 -7.77 -1.07 -21.66
CA HIS A 36 -8.12 0.33 -21.62
C HIS A 36 -8.11 0.82 -20.18
N PHE A 37 -7.49 1.97 -19.97
CA PHE A 37 -7.47 2.63 -18.68
C PHE A 37 -8.88 3.11 -18.35
N SER A 38 -9.61 2.33 -17.57
CA SER A 38 -10.95 2.69 -17.13
C SER A 38 -10.88 3.70 -15.99
N LYS A 39 -11.78 4.68 -15.96
CA LYS A 39 -11.91 5.68 -14.88
C LYS A 39 -12.03 5.05 -13.48
N TYR A 40 -12.43 3.78 -13.40
CA TYR A 40 -12.52 3.02 -12.15
C TYR A 40 -11.15 2.59 -11.58
N LEU A 41 -10.06 2.68 -12.36
CA LEU A 41 -8.69 2.40 -11.91
C LEU A 41 -8.05 3.56 -11.13
N VAL A 42 -8.64 4.76 -11.21
CA VAL A 42 -8.15 5.95 -10.49
C VAL A 42 -8.27 5.78 -8.98
N GLY A 43 -9.33 5.12 -8.49
CA GLY A 43 -9.53 4.84 -7.07
C GLY A 43 -8.40 3.98 -6.47
N PRO A 44 -8.16 2.77 -6.99
CA PRO A 44 -7.06 1.92 -6.54
C PRO A 44 -5.69 2.59 -6.62
N LEU A 45 -5.43 3.39 -7.66
CA LEU A 45 -4.20 4.18 -7.77
C LEU A 45 -4.06 5.22 -6.66
N GLY A 46 -5.12 5.96 -6.35
CA GLY A 46 -5.13 6.91 -5.23
C GLY A 46 -4.85 6.23 -3.90
N VAL A 47 -5.42 5.05 -3.66
CA VAL A 47 -5.16 4.26 -2.45
C VAL A 47 -3.71 3.80 -2.39
N ILE A 48 -3.12 3.34 -3.50
CA ILE A 48 -1.69 2.96 -3.56
C ILE A 48 -0.81 4.15 -3.16
N VAL A 49 -1.06 5.34 -3.69
CA VAL A 49 -0.28 6.54 -3.35
C VAL A 49 -0.34 6.85 -1.85
N VAL A 50 -1.52 6.79 -1.25
CA VAL A 50 -1.69 7.00 0.20
C VAL A 50 -0.93 5.94 1.01
N LEU A 51 -1.03 4.67 0.61
CA LEU A 51 -0.32 3.58 1.30
C LEU A 51 1.20 3.71 1.20
N VAL A 52 1.73 4.16 0.05
CA VAL A 52 3.16 4.45 -0.11
C VAL A 52 3.60 5.57 0.83
N ALA A 53 2.83 6.66 0.93
CA ALA A 53 3.13 7.75 1.87
C ALA A 53 3.08 7.27 3.34
N ILE A 54 2.12 6.43 3.70
CA ILE A 54 2.06 5.80 5.04
C ILE A 54 3.28 4.92 5.27
N LEU A 55 3.69 4.12 4.29
CA LEU A 55 4.85 3.25 4.39
C LEU A 55 6.14 4.06 4.59
N GLU A 56 6.34 5.12 3.79
CA GLU A 56 7.47 6.04 3.95
C GLU A 56 7.47 6.69 5.33
N SER A 57 6.31 7.16 5.81
CA SER A 57 6.18 7.71 7.14
C SER A 57 6.55 6.70 8.22
N LEU A 58 6.10 5.44 8.09
CA LEU A 58 6.46 4.37 9.03
C LEU A 58 7.96 4.09 9.01
N LEU A 59 8.61 4.11 7.84
CA LEU A 59 10.04 3.85 7.73
C LEU A 59 10.90 5.02 8.24
N THR A 60 10.48 6.26 8.00
CA THR A 60 11.23 7.47 8.33
C THR A 60 11.09 7.89 9.79
N ILE A 61 9.98 7.58 10.44
CA ILE A 61 9.81 7.85 11.88
C ILE A 61 10.74 6.93 12.67
N HIS A 62 11.93 7.43 13.00
CA HIS A 62 12.85 6.83 13.96
C HIS A 62 12.52 7.41 15.35
N GLN A 63 11.83 6.64 16.18
CA GLN A 63 11.61 6.89 17.62
C GLN A 63 12.00 5.65 18.44
#